data_AF-A0A1V5CX01-F1
#
_entry.id   AF-A0A1V5CX01-F1
#
_cell.length_a   1.000
_cell.length_b   1.000
_cell.length_c   1.000
_cell.angle_alpha   90.00
_cell.angle_beta   90.00
_cell.angle_gamma   90.00
#
_symmetry.space_group_name_H-M   'P 1'
#
loop_
_entity.id
_entity.type
_entity.pdbx_description
1 polymer ?
#
loop_
_entity_poly.entity_id
_entity_poly.type
_entity_poly.pdbx_seq_one_letter_code
_entity_poly.pdbx_strand_id
1 'polypeptide(L)' 'MPENIETAEIYLFSRGQVITRGMDGEIVDINNTAIESAMRTRGVKDPWACANRVRAVFHHFLGKKNG' A
#
# COMPACT_ATOMS: atom_id res chain seq x y z
N MET A 1 -3.44 7.53 17.60
CA MET A 1 -4.37 7.71 16.48
C MET A 1 -4.63 6.36 15.83
N PRO A 2 -5.76 5.71 16.14
CA PRO A 2 -6.15 4.39 15.60
C PRO A 2 -6.04 4.26 14.07
N GLU A 3 -6.28 5.36 13.36
CA GLU A 3 -6.19 5.46 11.90
C GLU A 3 -4.77 5.21 11.34
N ASN A 4 -3.74 5.46 12.14
CA ASN A 4 -2.36 5.14 11.77
C ASN A 4 -2.05 3.65 11.95
N ILE A 5 -2.68 3.00 12.92
CA ILE A 5 -2.57 1.55 13.15
C ILE A 5 -3.28 0.82 12.02
N GLU A 6 -4.50 1.23 11.69
CA GLU A 6 -5.28 0.67 10.57
C GLU A 6 -4.49 0.76 9.25
N THR A 7 -3.97 1.95 8.92
CA THR A 7 -3.14 2.14 7.72
C THR A 7 -1.91 1.24 7.72
N ALA A 8 -1.22 1.11 8.86
CA ALA A 8 -0.02 0.28 8.97
C ALA A 8 -0.34 -1.22 8.79
N GLU A 9 -1.46 -1.70 9.34
CA GLU A 9 -1.90 -3.07 9.13
C GLU A 9 -2.18 -3.33 7.65
N ILE A 10 -2.98 -2.47 7.00
CA ILE A 10 -3.29 -2.63 5.57
C ILE A 10 -2.01 -2.62 4.72
N TYR A 11 -1.06 -1.74 5.03
CA TYR A 11 0.24 -1.72 4.36
C TYR A 11 1.00 -3.03 4.56
N LEU A 12 1.05 -3.59 5.77
CA LEU A 12 1.73 -4.87 6.02
C LEU A 12 1.13 -6.04 5.24
N PHE A 13 -0.20 -6.07 5.06
CA PHE A 13 -0.87 -7.11 4.26
C PHE A 13 -0.64 -6.97 2.76
N SER A 14 -0.46 -5.74 2.27
CA SER A 14 -0.39 -5.45 0.84
C SER A 14 1.01 -5.19 0.29
N ARG A 15 2.02 -4.89 1.15
CA ARG A 15 3.37 -4.42 0.73
C ARG A 15 4.14 -5.35 -0.22
N GLY A 16 3.82 -6.64 -0.25
CA GLY A 16 4.46 -7.61 -1.14
C GLY A 16 3.76 -7.75 -2.50
N GLN A 17 2.56 -7.19 -2.64
CA GLN A 17 1.77 -7.23 -3.86
C GLN A 17 2.04 -5.94 -4.63
N VAL A 18 3.02 -5.97 -5.53
CA VAL A 18 3.49 -4.79 -6.25
C VAL A 18 3.22 -4.87 -7.74
N ILE A 19 3.17 -3.72 -8.37
CA ILE A 19 3.13 -3.56 -9.83
C ILE A 19 4.56 -3.32 -10.28
N THR A 20 5.01 -4.14 -11.23
CA THR A 20 6.33 -4.02 -11.85
C THR A 20 6.22 -3.56 -13.30
N ARG A 21 7.23 -2.85 -13.80
CA ARG A 21 7.37 -2.43 -15.19
C ARG A 21 8.66 -3.00 -15.78
N GLY A 22 8.63 -3.28 -17.08
CA GLY A 22 9.82 -3.68 -17.84
C GLY A 22 10.25 -5.14 -17.61
N MET A 23 11.26 -5.56 -18.38
CA MET A 23 11.87 -6.90 -18.24
C MET A 23 12.80 -7.00 -17.03
N ASP A 24 13.24 -5.86 -16.51
CA ASP A 24 14.06 -5.67 -15.32
C ASP A 24 13.27 -5.76 -14.01
N GLY A 25 11.94 -5.75 -14.06
CA GLY A 25 11.08 -5.92 -12.89
C GLY A 25 11.07 -4.70 -11.96
N GLU A 26 11.26 -3.50 -12.51
CA GLU A 26 11.23 -2.24 -11.77
C GLU A 26 9.89 -2.12 -11.02
N ILE A 27 9.93 -2.02 -9.70
CA ILE A 27 8.72 -1.80 -8.89
C ILE A 27 8.28 -0.35 -9.06
N VAL A 28 7.06 -0.15 -9.55
CA VAL A 28 6.51 1.20 -9.84
C VAL A 28 5.36 1.60 -8.91
N ASP A 29 4.59 0.64 -8.40
CA ASP A 29 3.47 0.92 -7.50
C ASP A 29 3.10 -0.31 -6.65
N ILE A 30 2.19 -0.14 -5.71
CA ILE A 30 1.52 -1.20 -4.94
C ILE A 30 0.21 -1.60 -5.61
N ASN A 31 -0.17 -2.88 -5.53
CA ASN A 31 -1.38 -3.39 -6.15
C ASN A 31 -2.64 -2.93 -5.39
N ASN A 32 -3.45 -2.07 -6.02
CA ASN A 32 -4.68 -1.54 -5.42
C ASN A 32 -5.69 -2.63 -5.04
N THR A 33 -5.80 -3.71 -5.81
CA THR A 33 -6.71 -4.82 -5.48
C THR A 33 -6.30 -5.51 -4.18
N ALA A 34 -5.00 -5.60 -3.91
CA ALA A 34 -4.51 -6.14 -2.64
C ALA A 34 -4.83 -5.21 -1.46
N ILE A 35 -4.72 -3.89 -1.65
CA ILE A 35 -5.11 -2.89 -0.65
C ILE A 35 -6.62 -2.99 -0.37
N GLU A 36 -7.46 -2.98 -1.41
CA GLU A 36 -8.91 -3.08 -1.29
C GLU A 36 -9.34 -4.36 -0.58
N SER A 37 -8.75 -5.50 -0.94
CA SER A 37 -9.03 -6.78 -0.29
C SER A 37 -8.66 -6.77 1.20
N ALA A 38 -7.52 -6.19 1.55
CA ALA A 38 -7.10 -6.05 2.95
C ALA A 38 -8.07 -5.12 3.73
N MET A 39 -8.45 -3.99 3.14
CA MET A 39 -9.38 -3.03 3.76
C MET A 39 -10.75 -3.66 4.02
N ARG A 40 -11.28 -4.41 3.03
CA ARG A 40 -12.54 -5.14 3.16
C ARG A 40 -12.48 -6.18 4.28
N THR A 41 -11.37 -6.91 4.38
CA THR A 41 -11.17 -7.93 5.42
C THR A 41 -11.11 -7.34 6.82
N ARG A 42 -10.57 -6.12 6.96
CA ARG A 42 -10.41 -5.43 8.26
C ARG A 42 -11.56 -4.49 8.62
N GLY A 43 -12.54 -4.32 7.75
CA GLY A 43 -13.70 -3.46 8.02
C GLY A 43 -13.35 -1.97 8.11
N VAL A 44 -12.43 -1.50 7.26
CA VAL A 44 -11.99 -0.10 7.23
C VAL A 44 -13.17 0.83 6.94
N LYS A 45 -13.34 1.86 7.78
CA LYS A 45 -14.49 2.78 7.71
C LYS A 45 -14.39 3.82 6.59
N ASP A 46 -13.17 4.27 6.30
CA ASP A 46 -12.87 5.20 5.20
C ASP A 46 -11.80 4.57 4.29
N PRO A 47 -12.22 3.73 3.32
CA PRO A 47 -11.30 3.04 2.43
C PRO A 47 -10.48 3.99 1.56
N TRP A 48 -11.05 5.15 1.19
CA TRP A 48 -10.38 6.09 0.31
C TRP A 48 -9.23 6.79 1.02
N ALA A 49 -9.46 7.30 2.24
CA ALA A 49 -8.40 7.90 3.04
C ALA A 49 -7.32 6.88 3.41
N CYS A 50 -7.71 5.65 3.77
CA CYS A 50 -6.76 4.58 4.09
C CYS A 50 -5.89 4.22 2.87
N ALA A 51 -6.49 4.01 1.70
CA ALA A 51 -5.75 3.69 0.47
C ALA A 51 -4.72 4.77 0.11
N ASN A 52 -5.11 6.06 0.20
CA ASN A 52 -4.19 7.16 -0.07
C ASN A 52 -2.99 7.18 0.88
N ARG A 53 -3.20 6.92 2.18
CA ARG A 53 -2.10 6.84 3.15
C ARG A 53 -1.20 5.64 2.89
N VAL A 54 -1.77 4.48 2.58
CA VAL A 54 -1.01 3.26 2.24
C VAL A 54 -0.10 3.51 1.04
N ARG A 55 -0.63 4.13 -0.03
CA ARG A 55 0.16 4.49 -1.22
C ARG A 55 1.25 5.51 -0.90
N ALA A 56 0.94 6.54 -0.12
CA ALA A 56 1.93 7.53 0.31
C ALA A 56 3.09 6.87 1.09
N VAL A 57 2.78 5.96 2.01
CA VAL A 57 3.78 5.19 2.78
C VAL A 57 4.62 4.31 1.85
N PHE A 58 3.99 3.62 0.90
CA PHE A 58 4.69 2.80 -0.08
C PHE A 58 5.68 3.62 -0.91
N HIS A 59 5.25 4.73 -1.50
CA HIS A 59 6.10 5.57 -2.34
C HIS A 59 7.23 6.25 -1.55
N HIS A 60 7.01 6.61 -0.28
CA HIS A 60 8.08 7.11 0.60
C HIS A 60 9.22 6.10 0.73
N PHE A 61 8.91 4.81 0.93
CA PHE A 61 9.93 3.77 1.03
C PHE A 61 10.51 3.35 -0.32
N LEU A 62 9.71 3.37 -1.39
CA LEU A 62 10.20 3.12 -2.75
C LEU A 62 11.21 4.19 -3.19
N GLY A 63 10.91 5.47 -2.94
CA GLY A 63 11.80 6.58 -3.25
C GLY A 63 13.12 6.53 -2.46
N LYS A 64 13.09 6.08 -1.20
CA LYS A 64 14.31 5.85 -0.40
C LYS A 64 15.17 4.68 -0.88
N LYS A 65 14.60 3.72 -1.60
CA LYS A 65 15.33 2.56 -2.14
C LYS A 65 16.01 2.87 -3.47
N ASN A 66 15.49 3.85 -4.21
CA ASN A 66 15.98 4.25 -5.53
C ASN A 66 16.85 5.52 -5.51
N GLY A 67 17.14 6.07 -4.33
CA GLY A 67 17.98 7.27 -4.13
C GLY A 67 19.23 7.01 -3.33
#